data_AF-A0A1Z4IEY0-F1
#
_entry.id   AF-A0A1Z4IEY0-F1
#
_cell.length_a   1.000
_cell.length_b   1.000
_cell.length_c   1.000
_cell.angle_alpha   90.00
_cell.angle_beta   90.00
_cell.angle_gamma   90.00
#
_symmetry.space_group_name_H-M   'P 1'
#
loop_
_entity.id
_entity.type
_entity.pdbx_description
1 polymer ?
#
loop_
_entity_poly.entity_id
_entity_poly.type
_entity_poly.pdbx_seq_one_letter_code
_entity_poly.pdbx_strand_id
1 'polypeptide(L)'
;MYFQIWNFFLKEEQYIIWKDKINLYNKFDKIVWQKIADFFASVEQDFFLKANLGETDSIAQFIYLALESGYDIALEELAWFVVTRKQIWNLFDLAQKTPLLKEQLLSAKNPQQFVKVSSDYGYYFSVDELAWLLTDIKSSPELVSINNGVGEILTVSNYGKIEISYWIWLAEEWGIVPPFCHRIQSAVSLRQNVENPFLPDRCFLPKSYFNQHLVCH
;
A
#
# COMPACT_ATOMS: atom_id res chain seq x y z
N MET A 1 -8.87 14.10 -9.10
CA MET A 1 -8.65 12.78 -9.71
C MET A 1 -9.22 11.65 -8.85
N TYR A 2 -8.70 11.40 -7.63
CA TYR A 2 -9.16 10.27 -6.80
C TYR A 2 -10.69 10.15 -6.79
N PHE A 3 -11.41 11.24 -6.50
CA PHE A 3 -12.88 11.27 -6.40
C PHE A 3 -13.65 10.61 -7.56
N GLN A 4 -13.20 10.75 -8.82
CA GLN A 4 -13.91 10.13 -9.95
C GLN A 4 -13.69 8.62 -10.03
N ILE A 5 -12.50 8.16 -9.67
CA ILE A 5 -12.19 6.73 -9.57
C ILE A 5 -13.00 6.09 -8.44
N TRP A 6 -13.16 6.80 -7.32
CA TRP A 6 -14.08 6.39 -6.26
C TRP A 6 -15.53 6.30 -6.78
N ASN A 7 -15.96 7.21 -7.66
CA ASN A 7 -17.31 7.16 -8.22
C ASN A 7 -17.55 5.96 -9.14
N PHE A 8 -16.53 5.51 -9.89
CA PHE A 8 -16.66 4.38 -10.80
C PHE A 8 -16.69 3.03 -10.08
N PHE A 9 -15.85 2.87 -9.05
CA PHE A 9 -15.64 1.55 -8.44
C PHE A 9 -16.11 1.44 -6.98
N LEU A 10 -16.19 2.57 -6.25
CA LEU A 10 -16.30 2.56 -4.79
C LEU A 10 -17.64 3.10 -4.26
N LYS A 11 -18.59 3.44 -5.13
CA LYS A 11 -20.01 3.61 -4.74
C LYS A 11 -20.57 2.28 -4.28
N GLU A 12 -21.39 2.25 -3.23
CA GLU A 12 -21.77 1.02 -2.51
C GLU A 12 -22.17 -0.15 -3.42
N GLU A 13 -23.13 0.03 -4.32
CA GLU A 13 -23.58 -1.02 -5.23
C GLU A 13 -22.46 -1.49 -6.18
N GLN A 14 -21.69 -0.55 -6.74
CA GLN A 14 -20.58 -0.85 -7.64
C GLN A 14 -19.43 -1.55 -6.91
N TYR A 15 -19.15 -1.12 -5.68
CA TYR A 15 -18.11 -1.70 -4.85
C TYR A 15 -18.39 -3.16 -4.53
N ILE A 16 -19.63 -3.52 -4.20
CA ILE A 16 -20.02 -4.91 -3.96
C ILE A 16 -19.80 -5.75 -5.21
N ILE A 17 -20.27 -5.28 -6.37
CA ILE A 17 -20.13 -5.98 -7.66
C ILE A 17 -18.65 -6.19 -7.99
N TRP A 18 -17.84 -5.14 -7.91
CA TRP A 18 -16.42 -5.24 -8.23
C TRP A 18 -15.65 -6.06 -7.22
N LYS A 19 -15.94 -5.94 -5.92
CA LYS A 19 -15.34 -6.78 -4.87
C LYS A 19 -15.54 -8.26 -5.20
N ASP A 20 -16.75 -8.68 -5.56
CA ASP A 20 -17.02 -10.07 -5.91
C ASP A 20 -16.29 -10.48 -7.20
N LYS A 21 -16.26 -9.60 -8.21
CA LYS A 21 -15.59 -9.86 -9.49
C LYS A 21 -14.06 -9.97 -9.35
N ILE A 22 -13.43 -9.12 -8.52
CA ILE A 22 -11.97 -9.11 -8.35
C ILE A 22 -11.47 -10.23 -7.42
N ASN A 23 -12.30 -10.76 -6.52
CA ASN A 23 -11.95 -11.91 -5.69
C ASN A 23 -11.64 -13.18 -6.53
N LEU A 24 -12.03 -13.19 -7.82
CA LEU A 24 -11.68 -14.26 -8.76
C LEU A 24 -10.26 -14.08 -9.36
N TYR A 25 -9.68 -12.87 -9.28
CA TYR A 25 -8.32 -12.55 -9.71
C TYR A 25 -7.33 -12.86 -8.57
N ASN A 26 -7.11 -14.16 -8.31
CA ASN A 26 -6.33 -14.64 -7.17
C ASN A 26 -4.79 -14.56 -7.32
N LYS A 27 -4.27 -13.78 -8.27
CA LYS A 27 -2.83 -13.66 -8.47
C LYS A 27 -2.42 -12.20 -8.53
N PHE A 28 -1.62 -11.80 -7.55
CA PHE A 28 -0.94 -10.52 -7.55
C PHE A 28 -0.05 -10.40 -8.80
N ASP A 29 -0.22 -9.31 -9.54
CA ASP A 29 0.64 -8.94 -10.66
C ASP A 29 1.38 -7.63 -10.32
N LYS A 30 2.67 -7.78 -10.02
CA LYS A 30 3.55 -6.66 -9.68
C LYS A 30 3.67 -5.63 -10.80
N ILE A 31 3.71 -6.09 -12.06
CA ILE A 31 3.88 -5.21 -13.22
C ILE A 31 2.64 -4.34 -13.37
N VAL A 32 1.46 -4.95 -13.25
CA VAL A 32 0.18 -4.24 -13.31
C VAL A 32 0.04 -3.26 -12.16
N TRP A 33 0.38 -3.67 -10.92
CA TRP A 33 0.32 -2.78 -9.76
C TRP A 33 1.21 -1.55 -9.93
N GLN A 34 2.47 -1.75 -10.34
CA GLN A 34 3.42 -0.66 -10.56
C GLN A 34 2.98 0.24 -11.71
N LYS A 35 2.50 -0.32 -12.82
CA LYS A 35 1.96 0.43 -13.97
C LYS A 35 0.86 1.39 -13.55
N ILE A 36 -0.08 0.94 -12.73
CA ILE A 36 -1.19 1.77 -12.23
C ILE A 36 -0.69 2.81 -11.23
N ALA A 37 0.24 2.45 -10.34
CA ALA A 37 0.84 3.38 -9.39
C ALA A 37 1.62 4.50 -10.10
N ASP A 38 2.42 4.17 -11.11
CA ASP A 38 3.18 5.11 -11.93
C ASP A 38 2.26 6.05 -12.69
N PHE A 39 1.16 5.53 -13.25
CA PHE A 39 0.13 6.35 -13.86
C PHE A 39 -0.39 7.39 -12.87
N PHE A 40 -0.80 6.99 -11.66
CA PHE A 40 -1.28 7.94 -10.66
C PHE A 40 -0.22 8.97 -10.24
N ALA A 41 1.03 8.55 -10.08
CA ALA A 41 2.13 9.46 -9.81
C ALA A 41 2.31 10.48 -10.95
N SER A 42 2.19 10.04 -12.21
CA SER A 42 2.28 10.92 -13.37
C SER A 42 1.13 11.93 -13.43
N VAL A 43 -0.09 11.53 -13.07
CA VAL A 43 -1.24 12.45 -13.02
C VAL A 43 -1.05 13.53 -11.96
N GLU A 44 -0.42 13.21 -10.83
CA GLU A 44 -0.12 14.24 -9.81
C GLU A 44 0.92 15.26 -10.30
N GLN A 45 1.75 14.92 -11.29
CA GLN A 45 2.75 15.80 -11.88
C GLN A 45 2.24 16.58 -13.11
N ASP A 46 1.22 16.07 -13.81
CA ASP A 46 0.63 16.71 -14.99
C ASP A 46 -0.72 17.36 -14.67
N PHE A 47 -0.72 18.69 -14.61
CA PHE A 47 -1.92 19.48 -14.34
C PHE A 47 -3.06 19.28 -15.35
N PHE A 48 -2.74 19.18 -16.65
CA PHE A 48 -3.75 19.06 -17.70
C PHE A 48 -4.40 17.68 -17.67
N LEU A 49 -3.59 16.63 -17.56
CA LEU A 49 -4.09 15.27 -17.41
C LEU A 49 -4.97 15.15 -16.16
N LYS A 50 -4.54 15.73 -15.02
CA LYS A 50 -5.30 15.74 -13.77
C LYS A 50 -6.64 16.45 -13.89
N ALA A 51 -6.69 17.57 -14.60
CA ALA A 51 -7.92 18.32 -14.86
C ALA A 51 -8.89 17.51 -15.73
N ASN A 52 -8.42 16.97 -16.86
CA ASN A 52 -9.22 16.16 -17.77
C ASN A 52 -9.81 14.92 -17.09
N LEU A 53 -8.99 14.20 -16.30
CA LEU A 53 -9.45 13.05 -15.52
C LEU A 53 -10.41 13.45 -14.38
N GLY A 54 -10.33 14.69 -13.88
CA GLY A 54 -11.25 15.22 -12.88
C GLY A 54 -12.65 15.53 -13.42
N GLU A 55 -12.73 15.92 -14.69
CA GLU A 55 -13.98 16.24 -15.39
C GLU A 55 -14.65 15.01 -16.03
N THR A 56 -13.91 13.91 -16.15
CA THR A 56 -14.40 12.66 -16.74
C THR A 56 -15.47 12.00 -15.86
N ASP A 57 -16.64 11.71 -16.45
CA ASP A 57 -17.76 11.00 -15.84
C ASP A 57 -17.95 9.56 -16.40
N SER A 58 -17.07 9.15 -17.30
CA SER A 58 -17.10 7.84 -17.97
C SER A 58 -15.79 7.08 -17.77
N ILE A 59 -15.90 5.83 -17.33
CA ILE A 59 -14.74 4.96 -17.16
C ILE A 59 -14.03 4.67 -18.49
N ALA A 60 -14.76 4.64 -19.61
CA ALA A 60 -14.18 4.43 -20.93
C ALA A 60 -13.29 5.61 -21.34
N GLN A 61 -13.74 6.84 -21.06
CA GLN A 61 -12.95 8.04 -21.31
C GLN A 61 -11.73 8.13 -20.37
N PHE A 62 -11.88 7.68 -19.12
CA PHE A 62 -10.76 7.59 -18.18
C PHE A 62 -9.65 6.67 -18.71
N ILE A 63 -10.03 5.46 -19.16
CA ILE A 63 -9.10 4.48 -19.74
C ILE A 63 -8.46 5.03 -21.01
N TYR A 64 -9.23 5.71 -21.87
CA TYR A 64 -8.71 6.36 -23.06
C TYR A 64 -7.64 7.41 -22.73
N LEU A 65 -7.88 8.27 -21.73
CA LEU A 65 -6.91 9.27 -21.30
C LEU A 65 -5.64 8.64 -20.71
N ALA A 66 -5.75 7.53 -19.99
CA ALA A 66 -4.59 6.77 -19.51
C ALA A 66 -3.75 6.24 -20.69
N LEU A 67 -4.43 5.67 -21.70
CA LEU A 67 -3.78 5.15 -22.90
C LEU A 67 -3.04 6.25 -23.69
N GLU A 68 -3.69 7.40 -23.91
CA GLU A 68 -3.08 8.56 -24.56
C GLU A 68 -1.86 9.09 -23.79
N SER A 69 -1.81 8.87 -22.47
CA SER A 69 -0.68 9.22 -21.60
C SER A 69 0.40 8.13 -21.57
N GLY A 70 0.28 7.09 -22.38
CA GLY A 70 1.24 5.99 -22.48
C GLY A 70 1.01 4.82 -21.52
N TYR A 71 -0.13 4.77 -20.84
CA TYR A 71 -0.47 3.72 -19.88
C TYR A 71 -1.64 2.86 -20.38
N ASP A 72 -1.32 1.67 -20.88
CA ASP A 72 -2.32 0.66 -21.26
C ASP A 72 -2.85 -0.04 -20.01
N ILE A 73 -3.98 0.44 -19.46
CA ILE A 73 -4.60 -0.05 -18.23
C ILE A 73 -5.98 -0.63 -18.57
N ALA A 74 -6.18 -1.92 -18.31
CA ALA A 74 -7.49 -2.54 -18.47
C ALA A 74 -8.43 -2.16 -17.32
N LEU A 75 -9.74 -2.18 -17.61
CA LEU A 75 -10.79 -1.86 -16.63
C LEU A 75 -10.68 -2.74 -15.37
N GLU A 76 -10.51 -4.04 -15.57
CA GLU A 76 -10.38 -5.03 -14.49
C GLU A 76 -9.12 -4.82 -13.65
N GLU A 77 -8.00 -4.43 -14.27
CA GLU A 77 -6.75 -4.14 -13.57
C GLU A 77 -6.90 -2.91 -12.66
N LEU A 78 -7.54 -1.86 -13.19
CA LEU A 78 -7.84 -0.65 -12.43
C LEU A 78 -8.80 -0.93 -11.28
N ALA A 79 -9.86 -1.71 -11.54
CA ALA A 79 -10.82 -2.12 -10.52
C ALA A 79 -10.14 -2.94 -9.42
N TRP A 80 -9.30 -3.91 -9.79
CA TRP A 80 -8.52 -4.73 -8.86
C TRP A 80 -7.65 -3.84 -7.96
N PHE A 81 -6.84 -2.95 -8.54
CA PHE A 81 -5.98 -2.04 -7.78
C PHE A 81 -6.78 -1.19 -6.77
N VAL A 82 -7.88 -0.59 -7.22
CA VAL A 82 -8.67 0.35 -6.40
C VAL A 82 -9.46 -0.37 -5.31
N VAL A 83 -10.14 -1.47 -5.66
CA VAL A 83 -11.01 -2.21 -4.74
C VAL A 83 -10.18 -2.98 -3.72
N THR A 84 -9.07 -3.60 -4.09
CA THR A 84 -8.16 -4.26 -3.15
C THR A 84 -7.61 -3.27 -2.10
N ARG A 85 -7.15 -2.09 -2.53
CA ARG A 85 -6.71 -1.04 -1.59
C ARG A 85 -7.85 -0.62 -0.65
N LYS A 86 -9.07 -0.48 -1.16
CA LYS A 86 -10.25 -0.16 -0.34
C LYS A 86 -10.58 -1.29 0.65
N GLN A 87 -10.45 -2.56 0.26
CA GLN A 87 -10.65 -3.70 1.17
C GLN A 87 -9.67 -3.64 2.34
N ILE A 88 -8.38 -3.44 2.08
CA ILE A 88 -7.36 -3.37 3.14
C ILE A 88 -7.61 -2.17 4.07
N TRP A 89 -7.96 -1.00 3.52
CA TRP A 89 -8.31 0.17 4.33
C TRP A 89 -9.56 -0.04 5.19
N ASN A 90 -10.59 -0.65 4.64
CA ASN A 90 -11.82 -0.95 5.38
C ASN A 90 -11.55 -1.97 6.50
N LEU A 91 -10.65 -2.94 6.29
CA LEU A 91 -10.22 -3.85 7.34
C LEU A 91 -9.53 -3.10 8.49
N PHE A 92 -8.60 -2.20 8.18
CA PHE A 92 -7.89 -1.42 9.21
C PHE A 92 -8.84 -0.52 10.00
N ASP A 93 -9.79 0.14 9.32
CA ASP A 93 -10.84 0.92 9.96
C ASP A 93 -11.73 0.06 10.87
N LEU A 94 -12.15 -1.11 10.39
CA LEU A 94 -12.95 -2.05 11.17
C LEU A 94 -12.20 -2.55 12.41
N ALA A 95 -10.91 -2.90 12.26
CA ALA A 95 -10.06 -3.33 13.36
C ALA A 95 -9.92 -2.24 14.42
N GLN A 96 -9.74 -0.98 14.03
CA GLN A 96 -9.68 0.13 14.98
C GLN A 96 -10.98 0.31 15.78
N LYS A 97 -12.13 0.01 15.18
CA LYS A 97 -13.46 0.05 15.84
C LYS A 97 -13.79 -1.22 16.62
N THR A 98 -13.05 -2.30 16.40
CA THR A 98 -13.36 -3.64 16.92
C THR A 98 -12.13 -4.23 17.62
N PRO A 99 -11.96 -3.99 18.94
CA PRO A 99 -10.75 -4.38 19.68
C PRO A 99 -10.37 -5.86 19.52
N LEU A 100 -11.36 -6.76 19.54
CA LEU A 100 -11.13 -8.20 19.36
C LEU A 100 -10.50 -8.53 18.01
N LEU A 101 -10.96 -7.91 16.92
CA LEU A 101 -10.39 -8.10 15.59
C LEU A 101 -8.97 -7.52 15.53
N LYS A 102 -8.73 -6.34 16.13
CA LYS A 102 -7.39 -5.75 16.21
C LYS A 102 -6.42 -6.68 16.91
N GLU A 103 -6.79 -7.25 18.06
CA GLU A 103 -5.97 -8.21 18.79
C GLU A 103 -5.70 -9.48 17.98
N GLN A 104 -6.70 -10.03 17.28
CA GLN A 104 -6.52 -11.20 16.42
C GLN A 104 -5.56 -10.93 15.26
N LEU A 105 -5.67 -9.77 14.62
CA LEU A 105 -4.79 -9.36 13.53
C LEU A 105 -3.36 -9.09 14.03
N LEU A 106 -3.19 -8.39 15.15
CA LEU A 106 -1.88 -8.09 15.73
C LEU A 106 -1.18 -9.33 16.32
N SER A 107 -1.93 -10.36 16.69
CA SER A 107 -1.38 -11.65 17.16
C SER A 107 -1.08 -12.65 16.05
N ALA A 108 -1.26 -12.27 14.78
CA ALA A 108 -0.91 -13.11 13.64
C ALA A 108 0.61 -13.37 13.62
N LYS A 109 1.01 -14.64 13.54
CA LYS A 109 2.43 -15.04 13.59
C LYS A 109 3.17 -14.84 12.27
N ASN A 110 2.44 -14.72 11.18
CA ASN A 110 2.96 -14.56 9.82
C ASN A 110 1.87 -13.88 8.95
N PRO A 111 2.24 -13.32 7.79
CA PRO A 111 1.30 -12.55 6.97
C PRO A 111 0.19 -13.43 6.38
N GLN A 112 0.42 -14.73 6.18
CA GLN A 112 -0.61 -15.65 5.70
C GLN A 112 -1.73 -15.82 6.75
N GLN A 113 -1.38 -15.86 8.03
CA GLN A 113 -2.37 -15.89 9.11
C GLN A 113 -3.16 -14.58 9.17
N PHE A 114 -2.51 -13.43 8.95
CA PHE A 114 -3.19 -12.14 8.90
C PHE A 114 -4.22 -12.08 7.76
N VAL A 115 -3.81 -12.47 6.56
CA VAL A 115 -4.71 -12.56 5.40
C VAL A 115 -5.86 -13.54 5.65
N LYS A 116 -5.58 -14.67 6.32
CA LYS A 116 -6.62 -15.63 6.69
C LYS A 116 -7.66 -15.03 7.64
N VAL A 117 -7.23 -14.41 8.74
CA VAL A 117 -8.13 -13.70 9.66
C VAL A 117 -8.92 -12.64 8.91
N SER A 118 -8.29 -11.88 8.03
CA SER A 118 -8.96 -10.87 7.20
C SER A 118 -10.07 -11.49 6.34
N SER A 119 -9.81 -12.65 5.73
CA SER A 119 -10.79 -13.37 4.90
C SER A 119 -11.96 -13.92 5.71
N ASP A 120 -11.76 -14.33 6.96
CA ASP A 120 -12.83 -14.75 7.87
C ASP A 120 -13.81 -13.60 8.18
N TYR A 121 -13.35 -12.35 8.04
CA TYR A 121 -14.14 -11.12 8.15
C TYR A 121 -14.61 -10.58 6.78
N GLY A 122 -14.44 -11.35 5.70
CA GLY A 122 -14.91 -11.02 4.36
C GLY A 122 -14.05 -10.01 3.60
N TYR A 123 -12.78 -9.84 3.97
CA TYR A 123 -11.80 -9.02 3.26
C TYR A 123 -10.76 -9.91 2.58
N TYR A 124 -10.67 -9.82 1.26
CA TYR A 124 -9.83 -10.69 0.44
C TYR A 124 -8.75 -9.88 -0.26
N PHE A 125 -7.50 -10.23 0.02
CA PHE A 125 -6.29 -9.68 -0.60
C PHE A 125 -5.12 -10.63 -0.34
N SER A 126 -4.06 -10.53 -1.13
CA SER A 126 -2.83 -11.30 -0.96
C SER A 126 -1.85 -10.61 -0.02
N VAL A 127 -0.83 -11.36 0.43
CA VAL A 127 0.27 -10.81 1.23
C VAL A 127 1.02 -9.72 0.47
N ASP A 128 1.21 -9.90 -0.84
CA ASP A 128 1.92 -8.93 -1.68
C ASP A 128 1.13 -7.61 -1.80
N GLU A 129 -0.19 -7.66 -1.96
CA GLU A 129 -1.05 -6.47 -2.03
C GLU A 129 -1.03 -5.68 -0.71
N LEU A 130 -1.04 -6.39 0.42
CA LEU A 130 -0.87 -5.79 1.74
C LEU A 130 0.51 -5.11 1.86
N ALA A 131 1.57 -5.81 1.48
CA ALA A 131 2.95 -5.31 1.55
C ALA A 131 3.14 -4.05 0.70
N TRP A 132 2.62 -4.05 -0.53
CA TRP A 132 2.68 -2.89 -1.43
C TRP A 132 1.92 -1.69 -0.89
N LEU A 133 0.69 -1.88 -0.40
CA LEU A 133 -0.06 -0.78 0.18
C LEU A 133 0.68 -0.19 1.40
N LEU A 134 1.19 -1.03 2.30
CA LEU A 134 1.91 -0.55 3.48
C LEU A 134 3.23 0.13 3.13
N THR A 135 3.93 -0.35 2.10
CA THR A 135 5.14 0.30 1.56
C THR A 135 4.82 1.67 0.97
N ASP A 136 3.76 1.78 0.16
CA ASP A 136 3.30 3.06 -0.40
C ASP A 136 2.98 4.06 0.72
N ILE A 137 2.22 3.64 1.73
CA ILE A 137 1.87 4.48 2.87
C ILE A 137 3.14 4.93 3.57
N LYS A 138 4.03 3.98 3.87
CA LYS A 138 5.30 4.22 4.56
C LYS A 138 6.21 5.21 3.83
N SER A 139 6.23 5.16 2.50
CA SER A 139 7.03 6.04 1.66
C SER A 139 6.37 7.40 1.41
N SER A 140 5.11 7.60 1.81
CA SER A 140 4.39 8.85 1.59
C SER A 140 4.96 10.00 2.46
N PRO A 141 5.20 11.18 1.87
CA PRO A 141 5.65 12.37 2.62
C PRO A 141 4.61 12.89 3.63
N GLU A 142 3.37 12.40 3.58
CA GLU A 142 2.29 12.76 4.51
C GLU A 142 2.38 12.04 5.87
N LEU A 143 3.30 11.09 6.03
CA LEU A 143 3.60 10.48 7.32
C LEU A 143 4.46 11.42 8.17
N VAL A 144 3.80 12.20 9.03
CA VAL A 144 4.49 12.93 10.09
C VAL A 144 4.73 11.96 11.24
N SER A 145 6.01 11.65 11.51
CA SER A 145 6.42 10.97 12.73
C SER A 145 6.07 11.85 13.94
N ILE A 146 5.10 11.42 14.75
CA ILE A 146 4.83 12.05 16.04
C ILE A 146 5.78 11.40 17.03
N ASN A 147 6.68 12.20 17.60
CA ASN A 147 7.59 11.78 18.65
C ASN A 147 6.85 11.90 19.99
N ASN A 148 6.08 10.88 20.35
CA ASN A 148 5.51 10.77 21.69
C ASN A 148 6.65 10.36 22.63
N GLY A 149 6.99 11.23 23.58
CA GLY A 149 8.19 11.24 24.43
C GLY A 149 8.41 10.05 25.38
N VAL A 150 8.08 8.84 24.92
CA VAL A 150 8.33 7.54 25.55
C VAL A 150 9.31 6.68 24.72
N GLY A 151 9.80 7.20 23.58
CA GLY A 151 10.79 6.50 22.73
C GLY A 151 10.18 5.58 21.67
N GLU A 152 8.85 5.57 21.53
CA GLU A 152 8.13 4.89 20.44
C GLU A 152 7.73 5.92 19.39
N ILE A 153 8.20 5.76 18.15
CA ILE A 153 7.80 6.62 17.02
C ILE A 153 6.42 6.15 16.55
N LEU A 154 5.36 6.88 16.90
CA LEU A 154 4.07 6.71 16.24
C LEU A 154 4.11 7.45 14.89
N THR A 155 4.19 6.68 13.81
CA THR A 155 3.91 7.15 12.46
C THR A 155 2.40 7.15 12.20
N VAL A 156 1.75 8.31 12.37
CA VAL A 156 0.32 8.45 12.10
C VAL A 156 0.16 8.93 10.65
N SER A 157 -0.27 8.05 9.73
CA SER A 157 -0.76 8.52 8.43
C SER A 157 -2.15 9.11 8.64
N ASN A 158 -2.33 10.38 8.27
CA ASN A 158 -3.61 11.07 8.42
C ASN A 158 -4.65 10.71 7.33
N TYR A 159 -4.52 9.55 6.66
CA TYR A 159 -5.61 9.01 5.84
C TYR A 159 -6.73 8.51 6.79
N GLY A 160 -7.66 9.40 7.13
CA GLY A 160 -8.90 9.05 7.81
C GLY A 160 -8.81 8.76 9.33
N LYS A 161 -7.76 9.20 10.04
CA LYS A 161 -7.53 8.93 11.48
C LYS A 161 -7.29 7.45 11.82
N ILE A 162 -6.92 6.64 10.82
CA ILE A 162 -6.57 5.23 11.03
C ILE A 162 -5.13 5.14 11.54
N GLU A 163 -4.92 4.45 12.65
CA GLU A 163 -3.59 4.27 13.24
C GLU A 163 -2.80 3.19 12.47
N ILE A 164 -1.99 3.63 11.51
CA ILE A 164 -1.31 2.72 10.57
C ILE A 164 -0.02 2.10 11.12
N SER A 165 0.61 2.72 12.14
CA SER A 165 1.92 2.32 12.65
C SER A 165 2.03 0.84 13.00
N TYR A 166 1.04 0.30 13.71
CA TYR A 166 1.08 -1.10 14.13
C TYR A 166 1.08 -2.06 12.95
N TRP A 167 0.38 -1.72 11.86
CA TRP A 167 0.32 -2.57 10.67
C TRP A 167 1.64 -2.54 9.91
N ILE A 168 2.26 -1.35 9.79
CA ILE A 168 3.59 -1.21 9.18
C ILE A 168 4.62 -1.98 10.02
N TRP A 169 4.65 -1.77 11.34
CA TRP A 169 5.57 -2.45 12.24
C TRP A 169 5.44 -3.97 12.16
N LEU A 170 4.21 -4.50 12.18
CA LEU A 170 3.96 -5.94 12.05
C LEU A 170 4.43 -6.48 10.69
N ALA A 171 4.23 -5.72 9.61
CA ALA A 171 4.73 -6.07 8.28
C ALA A 171 6.27 -6.03 8.17
N GLU A 172 6.92 -5.14 8.91
CA GLU A 172 8.38 -5.11 9.06
C GLU A 172 8.89 -6.32 9.84
N GLU A 173 8.22 -6.72 10.92
CA GLU A 173 8.57 -7.92 11.69
C GLU A 173 8.49 -9.19 10.85
N TRP A 174 7.52 -9.27 9.95
CA TRP A 174 7.41 -10.37 8.99
C TRP A 174 8.37 -10.28 7.80
N GLY A 175 9.09 -9.16 7.66
CA GLY A 175 10.02 -8.94 6.55
C GLY A 175 9.37 -8.71 5.19
N ILE A 176 8.07 -8.41 5.14
CA ILE A 176 7.35 -8.11 3.87
C ILE A 176 7.39 -6.62 3.52
N VAL A 177 7.70 -5.75 4.48
CA VAL A 177 7.96 -4.32 4.29
C VAL A 177 9.37 -4.03 4.83
N PRO A 178 10.24 -3.30 4.10
CA PRO A 178 11.57 -2.96 4.60
C PRO A 178 11.48 -2.07 5.85
N PRO A 179 12.40 -2.15 6.84
CA PRO A 179 12.38 -1.31 8.05
C PRO A 179 12.64 0.18 7.75
N PHE A 180 12.30 1.10 8.67
CA PHE A 180 12.59 2.54 8.48
C PHE A 180 14.10 2.77 8.39
N CYS A 181 14.60 3.14 7.22
CA CYS A 181 16.01 3.46 7.03
C CYS A 181 16.21 4.90 7.53
N HIS A 182 16.96 5.10 8.62
CA HIS A 182 17.31 6.44 9.09
C HIS A 182 18.04 7.16 7.94
N ARG A 183 17.44 8.23 7.39
CA ARG A 183 18.10 9.20 6.51
C ARG A 183 19.20 9.93 7.29
N ILE A 184 20.29 9.27 7.62
CA ILE A 184 21.56 9.96 7.89
C ILE A 184 22.44 9.67 6.68
N GLN A 185 22.43 10.61 5.75
CA GLN A 185 23.34 10.62 4.62
C GLN A 185 24.76 10.70 5.19
N SER A 186 25.53 9.61 5.07
CA SER A 186 26.96 9.64 5.37
C SER A 186 27.60 10.72 4.50
N ALA A 187 28.30 11.67 5.13
CA ALA A 187 28.99 12.77 4.47
C ALA A 187 30.18 12.32 3.60
N VAL A 188 30.41 11.01 3.45
CA VAL A 188 31.50 10.43 2.67
C VAL A 188 30.90 9.47 1.64
N SER A 189 30.48 10.00 0.49
CA SER A 189 30.10 9.19 -0.66
C SER A 189 31.25 9.15 -1.65
N LEU A 190 31.93 8.00 -1.70
CA LEU A 190 32.73 7.61 -2.86
C LEU A 190 31.76 7.35 -4.01
N ARG A 191 31.93 8.11 -5.10
CA ARG A 191 31.20 7.97 -6.35
C ARG A 191 31.31 6.54 -6.85
N GLN A 192 30.19 5.81 -6.87
CA GLN A 192 29.80 4.90 -7.95
C GLN A 192 28.40 4.31 -7.68
N ASN A 193 27.60 4.29 -8.76
CA ASN A 193 26.42 3.47 -8.99
C ASN A 193 25.02 4.00 -8.54
N VAL A 194 24.32 4.47 -9.59
CA VAL A 194 22.90 4.35 -9.94
C VAL A 194 21.87 4.91 -8.96
N GLU A 195 21.14 5.92 -9.45
CA GLU A 195 19.97 6.54 -8.83
C GLU A 195 18.79 5.56 -8.84
N ASN A 196 18.76 4.66 -7.84
CA ASN A 196 17.53 3.97 -7.46
C ASN A 196 17.34 4.13 -5.94
N PRO A 197 16.32 4.90 -5.49
CA PRO A 197 16.05 5.09 -4.06
C PRO A 197 15.52 3.82 -3.37
N PHE A 198 15.23 2.76 -4.13
CA PHE A 198 14.67 1.49 -3.65
C PHE A 198 15.71 0.36 -3.53
N LEU A 199 17.02 0.66 -3.60
CA LEU A 199 18.04 -0.37 -3.41
C LEU A 199 18.08 -0.86 -1.95
N PRO A 200 17.89 -2.17 -1.70
CA PRO A 200 17.96 -2.79 -0.35
C PRO A 200 19.31 -2.58 0.35
N ASP A 201 20.37 -2.33 -0.40
CA ASP A 201 21.75 -2.21 0.09
C ASP A 201 22.01 -0.95 0.93
N ARG A 202 21.00 -0.09 1.10
CA ARG A 202 21.12 1.17 1.86
C ARG A 202 20.37 1.17 3.20
N CYS A 203 19.82 0.03 3.60
CA CYS A 203 19.07 -0.10 4.85
C CYS A 203 19.90 -0.87 5.89
N PHE A 204 20.25 -0.19 6.98
CA PHE A 204 20.80 -0.86 8.15
C PHE A 204 19.68 -1.66 8.81
N LEU A 205 19.79 -2.97 8.69
CA LEU A 205 18.97 -3.91 9.43
C LEU A 205 19.24 -3.73 10.94
N PRO A 206 18.23 -3.73 11.81
CA PRO A 206 18.45 -3.76 13.25
C PRO A 206 19.27 -5.02 13.61
N LYS A 207 20.11 -4.92 14.65
CA LYS A 207 21.00 -6.02 15.11
C LYS A 207 20.28 -7.37 15.29
N SER A 208 18.96 -7.37 15.52
CA SER A 208 18.12 -8.56 15.64
C SER A 208 17.91 -9.33 14.33
N TYR A 209 18.02 -8.69 13.16
CA TYR A 209 17.84 -9.35 11.86
C TYR A 209 18.96 -10.37 11.57
N PHE A 210 20.21 -10.07 11.97
CA PHE A 210 21.33 -11.00 11.85
C PHE A 210 21.23 -12.18 12.84
N ASN A 211 20.46 -12.04 13.92
CA ASN A 211 20.28 -13.10 14.91
C ASN A 211 19.20 -14.13 14.49
N GLN A 212 18.39 -13.85 13.48
CA GLN A 212 17.38 -14.81 12.98
C GLN A 212 17.93 -15.79 11.93
N HIS A 213 19.13 -15.56 11.39
CA HIS A 213 19.78 -16.45 10.41
C HIS A 213 21.10 -17.09 10.87
N LEU A 214 21.47 -16.95 12.15
CA LEU A 214 22.64 -17.62 12.73
C LEU A 214 22.29 -18.77 13.72
N VAL A 215 21.01 -19.16 13.80
CA VAL A 215 20.60 -20.40 14.51
C VAL A 215 20.10 -21.42 13.50
N CYS A 216 20.95 -21.76 12.54
CA CYS A 216 20.88 -22.98 11.73
C CYS A 216 22.29 -23.30 11.22
N HIS A 217 23.17 -23.69 12.14
CA HIS A 217 24.08 -24.85 12.08
C HIS A 217 25.11 -24.79 13.21
#